data_AF-M9R7H2-F1
#
_entry.id   AF-M9R7H2-F1
#
_cell.length_a   1.000
_cell.length_b   1.000
_cell.length_c   1.000
_cell.angle_alpha   90.00
_cell.angle_beta   90.00
_cell.angle_gamma   90.00
#
_symmetry.space_group_name_H-M   'P 1'
#
loop_
_entity.id
_entity.type
_entity.pdbx_description
1 polymer ?
#
loop_
_entity_poly.entity_id
_entity_poly.type
_entity_poly.pdbx_seq_one_letter_code
_entity_poly.pdbx_strand_id
1 'polypeptide(L)'
;MRGADEVRRKVVKLALKETKLSPRELAVTFTDKESRFVSEASVYRVLKALDLITSPAFIVMKAASEFKDKTTAINQLWQTDFTYFKIIGWGWFYLSTIP
;
A
#
# COMPACT_ATOMS: atom_id res chain seq x y z
N MET A 1 30.04 -7.59 -10.70
CA MET A 1 28.80 -6.88 -10.32
C MET A 1 29.05 -5.92 -9.14
N ARG A 2 29.68 -4.75 -9.34
CA ARG A 2 29.96 -3.79 -8.23
C ARG A 2 28.95 -2.63 -8.13
N GLY A 3 28.22 -2.32 -9.21
CA GLY A 3 27.33 -1.14 -9.24
C GLY A 3 25.99 -1.32 -8.53
N ALA A 4 25.44 -2.54 -8.45
CA ALA A 4 24.11 -2.78 -7.87
C ALA A 4 24.10 -2.59 -6.34
N ASP A 5 25.13 -3.07 -5.65
CA ASP A 5 25.23 -2.91 -4.20
C ASP A 5 25.52 -1.47 -3.78
N GLU A 6 26.22 -0.71 -4.63
CA GLU A 6 26.42 0.73 -4.43
C GLU A 6 25.08 1.49 -4.46
N VAL A 7 24.21 1.18 -5.46
CA VAL A 7 22.85 1.75 -5.53
C VAL A 7 22.06 1.42 -4.27
N ARG A 8 22.07 0.16 -3.83
CA ARG A 8 21.35 -0.27 -2.63
C ARG A 8 21.78 0.51 -1.39
N ARG A 9 23.08 0.66 -1.17
CA ARG A 9 23.60 1.44 -0.02
C ARG A 9 23.17 2.90 -0.06
N LYS A 10 23.21 3.53 -1.24
CA LYS A 10 22.77 4.93 -1.39
C LYS A 10 21.27 5.09 -1.17
N VAL A 11 20.45 4.15 -1.66
CA VAL A 11 18.99 4.12 -1.41
C VAL A 11 18.70 4.02 0.10
N VAL A 12 19.40 3.13 0.82
CA VAL A 12 19.24 3.00 2.28
C VAL A 12 19.66 4.28 2.99
N LYS A 13 20.78 4.89 2.61
CA LYS A 13 21.24 6.16 3.18
C LYS A 13 20.21 7.29 2.98
N LEU A 14 19.58 7.34 1.81
CA LEU A 14 18.51 8.31 1.52
C LEU A 14 17.27 8.03 2.37
N ALA A 15 16.85 6.76 2.50
CA ALA A 15 15.70 6.37 3.32
C ALA A 15 15.89 6.70 4.81
N LEU A 16 17.10 6.54 5.34
CA LEU A 16 17.44 6.91 6.71
C LEU A 16 17.47 8.43 6.93
N LYS A 17 17.77 9.21 5.89
CA LYS A 17 17.72 10.67 5.94
C LYS A 17 16.29 11.20 5.84
N GLU A 18 15.49 10.61 4.96
CA GLU A 18 14.16 11.05 4.58
C GLU A 18 13.09 10.04 5.03
N THR A 19 13.01 9.79 6.35
CA THR A 19 12.21 8.67 6.93
C THR A 19 10.70 8.74 6.69
N LYS A 20 10.20 9.90 6.25
CA LYS A 20 8.77 10.12 5.96
C LYS A 20 8.39 9.78 4.52
N LEU A 21 9.37 9.63 3.62
CA LEU A 21 9.09 9.36 2.21
C LEU A 21 8.68 7.91 2.01
N SER A 22 7.64 7.71 1.21
CA SER A 22 7.23 6.39 0.74
C SER A 22 8.30 5.76 -0.18
N PRO A 23 8.29 4.43 -0.40
CA PRO A 23 9.18 3.78 -1.35
C PRO A 23 9.13 4.37 -2.77
N ARG A 24 7.96 4.87 -3.18
CA ARG A 24 7.77 5.54 -4.47
C ARG A 24 8.48 6.89 -4.50
N GLU A 25 8.27 7.72 -3.49
CA GLU A 25 8.89 9.04 -3.39
C GLU A 25 10.42 8.93 -3.25
N LEU A 26 10.91 7.91 -2.52
CA LEU A 26 12.33 7.60 -2.45
C LEU A 26 12.92 7.22 -3.81
N ALA A 27 12.21 6.42 -4.62
CA ALA A 27 12.67 6.05 -5.95
C ALA A 27 12.77 7.25 -6.91
N VAL A 28 11.80 8.16 -6.86
CA VAL A 28 11.81 9.42 -7.63
C VAL A 28 12.95 10.32 -7.16
N THR A 29 13.00 10.61 -5.85
CA THR A 29 14.03 11.48 -5.25
C THR A 29 15.44 10.96 -5.51
N PHE A 30 15.64 9.64 -5.48
CA PHE A 30 16.92 9.01 -5.80
C PHE A 30 17.29 9.23 -7.27
N THR A 31 16.34 9.01 -8.19
CA THR A 31 16.57 9.16 -9.63
C THR A 31 16.93 10.61 -9.97
N ASP A 32 16.25 11.58 -9.35
CA ASP A 32 16.52 13.01 -9.54
C ASP A 32 17.91 13.42 -9.02
N LYS A 33 18.34 12.88 -7.88
CA LYS A 33 19.63 13.26 -7.24
C LYS A 33 20.85 12.55 -7.83
N GLU A 34 20.71 11.28 -8.22
CA GLU A 34 21.84 10.44 -8.62
C GLU A 34 21.90 10.18 -10.14
N SER A 35 20.95 10.73 -10.90
CA SER A 35 20.79 10.51 -12.35
C SER A 35 20.81 9.03 -12.75
N ARG A 36 20.42 8.14 -11.82
CA ARG A 36 20.38 6.69 -12.01
C ARG A 36 19.02 6.18 -11.61
N PHE A 37 18.33 5.59 -12.57
CA PHE A 37 16.99 5.05 -12.38
C PHE A 37 16.99 3.88 -11.37
N VAL A 38 16.06 3.93 -10.43
CA VAL A 38 15.70 2.80 -9.57
C VAL A 38 14.18 2.71 -9.49
N SER A 39 13.62 1.50 -9.65
CA SER A 39 12.16 1.32 -9.55
C SER A 39 11.69 1.34 -8.09
N GLU A 40 10.45 1.76 -7.87
CA GLU A 40 9.77 1.65 -6.57
C GLU A 40 9.85 0.22 -5.99
N ALA A 41 9.58 -0.80 -6.82
CA ALA A 41 9.64 -2.20 -6.39
C ALA A 41 11.05 -2.63 -5.95
N SER A 42 12.10 -2.06 -6.55
CA SER A 42 13.49 -2.30 -6.11
C SER A 42 13.77 -1.61 -4.77
N VAL A 43 13.33 -0.36 -4.58
CA VAL A 43 13.45 0.35 -3.29
C VAL A 43 12.69 -0.39 -2.19
N TYR A 44 11.44 -0.75 -2.44
CA TYR A 44 10.61 -1.53 -1.53
C TYR A 44 11.31 -2.82 -1.08
N ARG A 45 11.83 -3.62 -2.02
CA ARG A 45 12.52 -4.87 -1.67
C ARG A 45 13.78 -4.65 -0.82
N VAL A 46 14.55 -3.59 -1.09
CA VAL A 46 15.75 -3.25 -0.30
C VAL A 46 15.36 -2.85 1.11
N LEU A 47 14.35 -1.99 1.27
CA LEU A 47 13.89 -1.55 2.59
C LEU A 47 13.25 -2.71 3.36
N LYS A 48 12.48 -3.57 2.70
CA LYS A 48 11.87 -4.76 3.30
C LYS A 48 12.92 -5.73 3.83
N ALA A 49 14.00 -5.97 3.06
CA ALA A 49 15.07 -6.88 3.45
C ALA A 49 15.86 -6.41 4.68
N LEU A 50 15.81 -5.11 4.99
CA LEU A 50 16.48 -4.49 6.13
C LEU A 50 15.50 -4.15 7.26
N ASP A 51 14.24 -4.57 7.15
CA ASP A 51 13.15 -4.26 8.09
C ASP A 51 12.92 -2.75 8.30
N LEU A 52 13.18 -1.96 7.25
CA LEU A 52 13.06 -0.49 7.24
C LEU A 52 11.73 0.00 6.66
N ILE A 53 10.83 -0.91 6.29
CA ILE A 53 9.47 -0.53 5.92
C ILE A 53 8.72 -0.33 7.23
N THR A 54 8.39 0.91 7.54
CA THR A 54 7.35 1.20 8.53
C THR A 54 6.12 0.40 8.12
N SER A 55 5.76 -0.61 8.93
CA SER A 55 4.59 -1.45 8.68
C SER A 55 3.45 -0.52 8.26
N PRO A 56 2.75 -0.81 7.15
CA PRO A 56 1.66 0.04 6.74
C PRO A 56 0.74 0.21 7.95
N ALA A 57 0.35 1.46 8.23
CA ALA A 57 -0.65 1.76 9.24
C ALA A 57 -2.02 1.26 8.73
N PHE A 58 -2.14 -0.05 8.52
CA PHE A 58 -3.44 -0.67 8.37
C PHE A 58 -4.12 -0.53 9.73
N ILE A 59 -5.25 0.15 9.76
CA ILE A 59 -6.22 -0.05 10.83
C ILE A 59 -6.74 -1.47 10.59
N VAL A 60 -6.12 -2.44 11.25
CA VAL A 60 -6.54 -3.83 11.15
C VAL A 60 -7.87 -3.95 11.90
N MET A 61 -8.96 -3.95 11.15
CA MET A 61 -10.27 -4.31 11.69
C MET A 61 -10.35 -5.83 11.72
N LYS A 62 -10.26 -6.42 12.90
CA LYS A 62 -10.43 -7.86 13.09
C LYS A 62 -11.92 -8.19 13.02
N ALA A 63 -12.29 -9.17 12.20
CA ALA A 63 -13.65 -9.69 12.20
C ALA A 63 -13.99 -10.31 13.56
N ALA A 64 -15.22 -10.07 14.04
CA ALA A 64 -15.76 -10.81 15.18
C ALA A 64 -16.06 -12.26 14.77
N SER A 65 -16.06 -13.18 15.73
CA SER A 65 -16.45 -14.58 15.49
C SER A 65 -17.94 -14.76 15.26
N GLU A 66 -18.76 -13.79 15.67
CA GLU A 66 -20.21 -13.82 15.53
C GLU A 66 -20.78 -12.40 15.48
N PHE A 67 -22.01 -12.27 14.95
CA PHE A 67 -22.79 -11.05 15.03
C PHE A 67 -23.15 -10.75 16.48
N LYS A 68 -23.04 -9.49 16.89
CA LYS A 68 -23.45 -9.02 18.22
C LYS A 68 -24.94 -9.30 18.47
N ASP A 69 -25.76 -9.01 17.46
CA ASP A 69 -27.20 -9.23 17.48
C ASP A 69 -27.53 -10.37 16.51
N LYS A 70 -28.02 -11.50 17.04
CA LYS A 70 -28.33 -12.70 16.25
C LYS A 70 -29.75 -12.63 15.71
N THR A 71 -29.94 -13.14 14.49
CA THR A 71 -31.28 -13.30 13.91
C THR A 71 -32.00 -14.50 14.53
N THR A 72 -33.30 -14.37 14.77
CA THR A 72 -34.20 -15.39 15.31
C THR A 72 -35.26 -15.83 14.29
N ALA A 73 -35.40 -15.11 13.17
CA ALA A 73 -36.35 -15.40 12.11
C ALA A 73 -35.77 -15.07 10.73
N ILE A 74 -36.43 -15.57 9.69
CA ILE A 74 -36.09 -15.30 8.28
C ILE A 74 -36.27 -13.79 8.02
N ASN A 75 -35.41 -13.22 7.16
CA ASN A 75 -35.45 -11.81 6.76
C ASN A 75 -35.32 -10.84 7.96
N GLN A 76 -34.34 -11.05 8.84
CA GLN A 76 -34.00 -10.09 9.91
C GLN A 76 -32.64 -9.41 9.69
N LEU A 77 -31.92 -9.77 8.61
CA LEU A 77 -30.64 -9.18 8.24
C LEU A 77 -30.61 -8.99 6.72
N TRP A 78 -30.26 -7.79 6.29
CA TRP A 78 -30.01 -7.45 4.90
C TRP A 78 -28.69 -6.70 4.83
N GLN A 79 -27.89 -7.01 3.81
CA GLN A 79 -26.61 -6.36 3.55
C GLN A 79 -26.70 -5.67 2.20
N THR A 80 -26.45 -4.37 2.20
CA THR A 80 -26.31 -3.57 0.99
C THR A 80 -24.92 -2.99 0.98
N ASP A 81 -24.15 -3.28 -0.07
CA ASP A 81 -22.79 -2.77 -0.22
C ASP A 81 -22.72 -1.77 -1.36
N PHE A 82 -21.92 -0.74 -1.15
CA PHE A 82 -21.63 0.28 -2.15
C PHE A 82 -20.13 0.43 -2.33
N THR A 83 -19.67 0.36 -3.57
CA THR A 83 -18.25 0.48 -3.92
C THR A 83 -18.07 1.53 -5.00
N TYR A 84 -17.18 2.48 -4.73
CA TYR A 84 -16.67 3.41 -5.75
C TYR A 84 -15.43 2.81 -6.39
N PHE A 85 -15.39 2.79 -7.72
CA PHE A 85 -14.17 2.49 -8.44
C PHE A 85 -14.02 3.39 -9.66
N LYS A 86 -12.76 3.67 -9.99
CA LYS A 86 -12.39 4.45 -11.15
C LYS A 86 -11.98 3.50 -12.27
N ILE A 87 -12.72 3.52 -13.38
CA ILE A 87 -12.28 2.85 -14.60
C ILE A 87 -11.39 3.83 -15.36
N ILE A 88 -10.15 3.41 -15.65
CA ILE A 88 -9.20 4.23 -16.39
C ILE A 88 -9.77 4.54 -17.78
N GLY A 89 -9.87 5.84 -18.10
CA GLY A 89 -10.42 6.35 -19.35
C GLY A 89 -11.95 6.56 -19.37
N TRP A 90 -12.70 6.00 -18.42
CA TRP A 90 -14.17 6.04 -18.43
C TRP A 90 -14.76 6.77 -17.22
N GLY A 91 -13.95 7.04 -16.20
CA GLY A 91 -14.34 7.87 -15.07
C GLY A 91 -14.72 7.07 -13.82
N TRP A 92 -15.50 7.71 -12.95
CA TRP A 92 -15.93 7.16 -11.67
C TRP A 92 -17.27 6.42 -11.80
N PHE A 93 -17.34 5.24 -11.23
CA PHE A 93 -18.54 4.41 -11.20
C PHE A 93 -18.94 4.11 -9.76
N TYR A 94 -20.25 3.90 -9.60
CA TYR A 94 -20.86 3.51 -8.34
C TYR A 94 -21.53 2.15 -8.53
N LEU A 95 -21.01 1.14 -7.84
CA LEU A 95 -21.63 -0.18 -7.79
C LEU A 95 -22.41 -0.32 -6.50
N SER A 96 -23.70 -0.61 -6.64
CA SER A 96 -24.61 -0.92 -5.56
C SER A 96 -25.04 -2.38 -5.63
N THR A 97 -24.77 -3.15 -4.60
CA THR A 97 -25.30 -4.50 -4.42
C THR A 97 -26.47 -4.42 -3.47
N ILE A 98 -27.67 -4.63 -4.00
CA ILE A 98 -28.93 -4.58 -3.25
C ILE A 98 -29.45 -6.02 -3.16
N PRO A 99 -29.78 -6.52 -1.95
CA PRO A 99 -30.25 -7.89 -1.72
C PRO A 99 -31.69 -8.13 -2.13
#